data_AF-A0A3D9AFT3-F1
#
_entry.id   AF-A0A3D9AFT3-F1
#
_cell.length_a   1.000
_cell.length_b   1.000
_cell.length_c   1.000
_cell.angle_alpha   90.00
_cell.angle_beta   90.00
_cell.angle_gamma   90.00
#
_symmetry.space_group_name_H-M   'P 1'
#
loop_
_entity.id
_entity.type
_entity.pdbx_description
1 polymer ?
#
loop_
_entity_poly.entity_id
_entity_poly.type
_entity_poly.pdbx_seq_one_letter_code
_entity_poly.pdbx_strand_id
1 'polypeptide(L)'
;MIWIKKLWMLSVLLVSILNFSQEKLTPKVDEKVEIVSIVFRLAGAQEYSSDYNKKYAADINTYFDAYKNSEIVEFIKENRNKNSLGNDAVMSMALHLSFKNGKFSQIKEKVNLLDKRWEKVDKKQFVSLLNQFYKNTNFQQFFNNHSEDYKKAEDEYQTTILSDFNQVWYSKFYGKKASEDYNIILGYGNGGGNYGIKTHPEKQKETVNAVVGMSSFDKDGNAIFDKNEFQPLLIHEFNHSFINYILEMGDNKSKLENSAKIIYELVKEDMESQAYTNWEIMINESLVRASVVRYMMDNKYSQKEINEEISIQEKRKFLWIKDLVELLGKYDSNRKQYPTLESFYPEIISFYNQLAPKMKNIINDYELKQPKVLSLSPDIWNKNDVDPSIKEITINFDREMAESVSISIGDSGKEHFPLKKMEGFVNDHKGIKLLTDMKPNTEYEFVLSGNKFKSKEGYPLKETVIKFKTK
;
A
#
# COMPACT_ATOMS: atom_id res chain seq x y z
N MET A 1 -29.55 45.40 64.07
CA MET A 1 -28.15 45.70 63.71
C MET A 1 -27.36 44.39 63.76
N ILE A 2 -27.55 43.53 62.75
CA ILE A 2 -26.54 43.13 61.73
C ILE A 2 -25.25 42.60 62.34
N TRP A 3 -25.09 41.27 62.39
CA TRP A 3 -23.81 40.58 62.16
C TRP A 3 -24.11 39.23 61.48
N ILE A 4 -24.12 39.21 60.15
CA ILE A 4 -24.04 37.97 59.34
C ILE A 4 -22.70 38.02 58.61
N LYS A 5 -21.76 37.17 59.04
CA LYS A 5 -20.52 36.89 58.32
C LYS A 5 -20.86 36.03 57.10
N LYS A 6 -20.68 36.57 55.89
CA LYS A 6 -20.73 35.81 54.63
C LYS A 6 -19.50 34.89 54.56
N LEU A 7 -19.72 33.58 54.67
CA LEU A 7 -18.74 32.57 54.29
C LEU A 7 -18.83 32.39 52.77
N TRP A 8 -17.79 32.77 52.03
CA TRP A 8 -17.64 32.41 50.63
C TRP A 8 -17.12 30.97 50.56
N MET A 9 -17.99 30.01 50.23
CA MET A 9 -17.56 28.67 49.81
C MET A 9 -17.02 28.78 48.38
N LEU A 10 -15.70 28.66 48.24
CA LEU A 10 -15.02 28.46 46.97
C LEU A 10 -15.26 27.00 46.55
N SER A 11 -16.21 26.77 45.65
CA SER A 11 -16.41 25.49 44.98
C SER A 11 -15.28 25.28 43.97
N VAL A 12 -14.20 24.62 44.40
CA VAL A 12 -13.19 24.06 43.50
C VAL A 12 -13.82 22.87 42.78
N LEU A 13 -14.38 23.12 41.60
CA LEU A 13 -14.67 22.09 40.60
C LEU A 13 -13.32 21.52 40.16
N LEU A 14 -12.89 20.45 40.82
CA LEU A 14 -11.89 19.51 40.29
C LEU A 14 -12.50 18.87 39.05
N VAL A 15 -12.35 19.53 37.90
CA VAL A 15 -12.47 18.87 36.60
C VAL A 15 -11.29 17.92 36.56
N SER A 16 -11.53 16.67 36.92
CA SER A 16 -10.64 15.56 36.63
C SER A 16 -10.51 15.51 35.10
N ILE A 17 -9.48 16.16 34.57
CA ILE A 17 -8.99 15.93 33.22
C ILE A 17 -8.51 14.48 33.26
N LEU A 18 -9.41 13.56 32.91
CA LEU A 18 -9.03 12.22 32.50
C LEU A 18 -8.27 12.41 31.19
N ASN A 19 -6.98 12.71 31.30
CA ASN A 19 -6.01 12.48 30.24
C ASN A 19 -5.97 10.98 30.03
N PHE A 20 -6.96 10.47 29.30
CA PHE A 20 -6.87 9.15 28.70
C PHE A 20 -5.73 9.22 27.69
N SER A 21 -4.54 8.77 28.12
CA SER A 21 -3.42 8.52 27.23
C SER A 21 -3.93 7.64 26.09
N GLN A 22 -3.78 8.11 24.85
CA GLN A 22 -3.87 7.23 23.70
C GLN A 22 -2.80 6.15 23.88
N GLU A 23 -3.14 4.87 23.67
CA GLU A 23 -2.13 3.82 23.72
C GLU A 23 -1.08 4.10 22.64
N LYS A 24 0.18 4.12 23.07
CA LYS A 24 1.30 4.36 22.16
C LYS A 24 1.42 3.17 21.22
N LEU A 25 1.31 3.43 19.93
CA LEU A 25 1.58 2.42 18.89
C LEU A 25 3.01 1.90 19.06
N THR A 26 3.13 0.59 19.17
CA THR A 26 4.41 -0.11 19.29
C THR A 26 4.45 -1.18 18.20
N PRO A 27 5.40 -1.10 17.26
CA PRO A 27 5.56 -2.14 16.25
C PRO A 27 6.08 -3.41 16.91
N LYS A 28 5.65 -4.56 16.41
CA LYS A 28 6.12 -5.86 16.92
C LYS A 28 6.26 -6.89 15.83
N VAL A 29 7.23 -7.79 15.96
CA VAL A 29 7.21 -9.05 15.20
C VAL A 29 6.26 -10.04 15.91
N ASP A 30 5.30 -10.60 15.18
CA ASP A 30 4.30 -11.53 15.74
C ASP A 30 4.63 -12.97 15.31
N GLU A 31 4.76 -13.87 16.29
CA GLU A 31 5.10 -15.29 16.08
C GLU A 31 4.10 -16.00 15.15
N LYS A 32 2.82 -15.62 15.17
CA LYS A 32 1.80 -16.19 14.28
C LYS A 32 2.05 -15.78 12.84
N VAL A 33 2.45 -14.53 12.62
CA VAL A 33 2.77 -14.01 11.29
C VAL A 33 4.01 -14.72 10.76
N GLU A 34 5.06 -14.84 11.56
CA GLU A 34 6.31 -15.49 11.15
C GLU A 34 6.15 -16.98 10.84
N ILE A 35 5.47 -17.75 11.68
CA ILE A 35 5.31 -19.19 11.38
C ILE A 35 4.45 -19.41 10.13
N VAL A 36 3.37 -18.64 9.97
CA VAL A 36 2.46 -18.79 8.83
C VAL A 36 3.17 -18.37 7.54
N SER A 37 3.95 -17.29 7.55
CA SER A 37 4.73 -16.90 6.38
C SER A 37 5.81 -17.93 6.03
N ILE A 38 6.50 -18.50 7.03
CA ILE A 38 7.52 -19.54 6.81
C ILE A 38 6.91 -20.81 6.18
N VAL A 39 5.77 -21.32 6.66
CA VAL A 39 5.17 -22.52 6.05
C VAL A 39 4.69 -22.26 4.61
N PHE A 40 4.25 -21.04 4.30
CA PHE A 40 3.91 -20.63 2.93
C PHE A 40 5.16 -20.46 2.05
N ARG A 41 6.27 -19.92 2.59
CA ARG A 41 7.58 -19.88 1.92
C ARG A 41 8.04 -21.29 1.54
N LEU A 42 7.97 -22.26 2.46
CA LEU A 42 8.33 -23.65 2.19
C LEU A 42 7.43 -24.29 1.12
N ALA A 43 6.18 -23.84 1.01
CA ALA A 43 5.25 -24.24 -0.03
C ALA A 43 5.45 -23.51 -1.38
N GLY A 44 6.50 -22.69 -1.52
CA GLY A 44 6.83 -21.97 -2.74
C GLY A 44 5.91 -20.78 -3.02
N ALA A 45 5.39 -20.12 -1.97
CA ALA A 45 4.65 -18.87 -2.13
C ALA A 45 5.62 -17.72 -2.43
N GLN A 46 5.69 -17.30 -3.69
CA GLN A 46 6.65 -16.30 -4.18
C GLN A 46 6.57 -14.99 -3.40
N GLU A 47 5.36 -14.57 -3.03
CA GLU A 47 5.11 -13.37 -2.24
C GLU A 47 5.75 -13.41 -0.83
N TYR A 48 6.02 -14.60 -0.29
CA TYR A 48 6.69 -14.83 1.01
C TYR A 48 8.11 -15.40 0.87
N SER A 49 8.61 -15.55 -0.35
CA SER A 49 9.88 -16.26 -0.63
C SER A 49 10.99 -15.34 -1.12
N SER A 50 10.89 -14.02 -0.91
CA SER A 50 11.97 -13.11 -1.30
C SER A 50 13.18 -13.25 -0.37
N ASP A 51 14.37 -13.07 -0.93
CA ASP A 51 15.65 -13.14 -0.20
C ASP A 51 16.20 -11.73 0.10
N TYR A 52 15.32 -10.76 0.38
CA TYR A 52 15.73 -9.39 0.73
C TYR A 52 16.63 -9.38 1.96
N ASN A 53 16.25 -10.11 3.02
CA ASN A 53 17.14 -10.45 4.12
C ASN A 53 17.86 -11.77 3.82
N LYS A 54 19.03 -11.71 3.18
CA LYS A 54 19.78 -12.90 2.80
C LYS A 54 20.17 -13.77 3.99
N LYS A 55 20.50 -13.16 5.13
CA LYS A 55 20.90 -13.88 6.35
C LYS A 55 19.70 -14.64 6.92
N TYR A 56 18.59 -13.95 7.15
CA TYR A 56 17.38 -14.58 7.69
C TYR A 56 16.80 -15.64 6.75
N ALA A 57 16.82 -15.40 5.43
CA ALA A 57 16.41 -16.41 4.45
C ALA A 57 17.31 -17.66 4.50
N ALA A 58 18.63 -17.49 4.67
CA ALA A 58 19.56 -18.60 4.84
C ALA A 58 19.33 -19.36 6.16
N ASP A 59 19.01 -18.64 7.24
CA ASP A 59 18.67 -19.25 8.54
C ASP A 59 17.36 -20.05 8.45
N ILE A 60 16.32 -19.51 7.79
CA ILE A 60 15.08 -20.25 7.48
C ILE A 60 15.39 -21.51 6.69
N ASN A 61 16.17 -21.41 5.61
CA ASN A 61 16.49 -22.57 4.77
C ASN A 61 17.26 -23.62 5.58
N THR A 62 18.28 -23.21 6.33
CA THR A 62 19.08 -24.12 7.17
C THR A 62 18.22 -24.84 8.20
N TYR A 63 17.27 -24.13 8.80
CA TYR A 63 16.46 -24.65 9.89
C TYR A 63 15.26 -25.50 9.40
N PHE A 64 14.62 -25.11 8.29
CA PHE A 64 13.33 -25.67 7.87
C PHE A 64 13.35 -26.44 6.55
N ASP A 65 14.45 -26.47 5.77
CA ASP A 65 14.48 -27.16 4.47
C ASP A 65 14.17 -28.67 4.58
N ALA A 66 14.58 -29.30 5.68
CA ALA A 66 14.28 -30.70 5.97
C ALA A 66 12.76 -30.99 6.06
N TYR A 67 11.93 -29.95 6.23
CA TYR A 67 10.48 -30.04 6.40
C TYR A 67 9.68 -29.59 5.16
N LYS A 68 10.34 -29.34 4.01
CA LYS A 68 9.69 -28.97 2.73
C LYS A 68 8.67 -30.00 2.20
N ASN A 69 8.74 -31.23 2.69
CA ASN A 69 7.81 -32.32 2.35
C ASN A 69 6.88 -32.69 3.53
N SER A 70 6.77 -31.82 4.54
CA SER A 70 5.86 -32.05 5.66
C SER A 70 4.39 -31.90 5.24
N GLU A 71 3.49 -32.52 6.00
CA GLU A 71 2.06 -32.54 5.68
C GLU A 71 1.45 -31.13 5.57
N ILE A 72 1.89 -30.16 6.39
CA ILE A 72 1.42 -28.77 6.27
C ILE A 72 1.83 -28.14 4.94
N VAL A 73 3.05 -28.42 4.45
CA VAL A 73 3.55 -27.82 3.22
C VAL A 73 2.78 -28.36 2.02
N GLU A 74 2.51 -29.66 1.98
CA GLU A 74 1.67 -30.26 0.94
C GLU A 74 0.22 -29.77 1.01
N PHE A 75 -0.35 -29.67 2.23
CA PHE A 75 -1.68 -29.08 2.43
C PHE A 75 -1.76 -27.65 1.87
N ILE A 76 -0.74 -26.84 2.11
CA ILE A 76 -0.68 -25.47 1.58
C ILE A 76 -0.58 -25.51 0.07
N LYS A 77 0.37 -26.24 -0.54
CA LYS A 77 0.51 -26.34 -2.01
C LYS A 77 -0.81 -26.69 -2.69
N GLU A 78 -1.54 -27.68 -2.15
CA GLU A 78 -2.85 -28.08 -2.67
C GLU A 78 -3.87 -26.94 -2.61
N ASN A 79 -4.01 -26.28 -1.45
CA ASN A 79 -5.00 -25.23 -1.25
C ASN A 79 -4.64 -23.91 -1.94
N ARG A 80 -3.36 -23.63 -2.16
CA ARG A 80 -2.92 -22.50 -3.01
C ARG A 80 -3.42 -22.68 -4.44
N ASN A 81 -3.24 -23.89 -5.00
CA ASN A 81 -3.67 -24.19 -6.36
C ASN A 81 -5.20 -24.25 -6.50
N LYS A 82 -5.91 -24.81 -5.51
CA LYS A 82 -7.37 -25.00 -5.58
C LYS A 82 -8.19 -23.77 -5.16
N ASN A 83 -7.70 -23.02 -4.18
CA ASN A 83 -8.46 -21.96 -3.51
C ASN A 83 -7.78 -20.58 -3.61
N SER A 84 -6.71 -20.46 -4.40
CA SER A 84 -5.97 -19.21 -4.61
C SER A 84 -5.47 -18.58 -3.31
N LEU A 85 -5.08 -19.41 -2.33
CA LEU A 85 -4.46 -18.93 -1.10
C LEU A 85 -3.11 -18.27 -1.41
N GLY A 86 -3.03 -16.96 -1.20
CA GLY A 86 -1.83 -16.17 -1.41
C GLY A 86 -2.05 -14.73 -0.99
N ASN A 87 -0.98 -13.94 -0.95
CA ASN A 87 -1.01 -12.54 -0.49
C ASN A 87 -1.75 -12.39 0.86
N ASP A 88 -2.57 -11.35 1.00
CA ASP A 88 -3.32 -10.99 2.20
C ASP A 88 -4.15 -12.12 2.83
N ALA A 89 -4.64 -13.12 2.07
CA ALA A 89 -5.32 -14.27 2.67
C ALA A 89 -4.46 -15.01 3.68
N VAL A 90 -3.15 -15.10 3.45
CA VAL A 90 -2.23 -15.84 4.31
C VAL A 90 -2.10 -15.13 5.67
N MET A 91 -1.88 -13.81 5.64
CA MET A 91 -1.83 -12.99 6.85
C MET A 91 -3.19 -12.85 7.53
N SER A 92 -4.28 -12.90 6.76
CA SER A 92 -5.64 -13.00 7.29
C SER A 92 -5.75 -14.21 8.21
N MET A 93 -5.36 -15.41 7.76
CA MET A 93 -5.38 -16.59 8.65
C MET A 93 -4.46 -16.41 9.86
N ALA A 94 -3.22 -15.93 9.68
CA ALA A 94 -2.27 -15.74 10.78
C ALA A 94 -2.86 -14.90 11.94
N LEU A 95 -3.58 -13.83 11.61
CA LEU A 95 -4.18 -12.93 12.59
C LEU A 95 -5.51 -13.42 13.15
N HIS A 96 -6.19 -14.33 12.44
CA HIS A 96 -7.36 -15.07 12.95
C HIS A 96 -6.96 -16.29 13.80
N LEU A 97 -5.68 -16.44 14.13
CA LEU A 97 -5.19 -17.38 15.14
C LEU A 97 -4.95 -16.68 16.49
N SER A 98 -5.24 -17.43 17.55
CA SER A 98 -4.69 -17.19 18.87
C SER A 98 -3.56 -18.17 19.14
N PHE A 99 -2.57 -17.75 19.91
CA PHE A 99 -1.48 -18.59 20.37
C PHE A 99 -1.43 -18.54 21.90
N LYS A 100 -1.66 -19.67 22.56
CA LYS A 100 -1.67 -19.78 24.02
C LYS A 100 -1.06 -21.11 24.43
N ASN A 101 -0.15 -21.07 25.41
CA ASN A 101 0.51 -22.26 25.97
C ASN A 101 1.12 -23.17 24.89
N GLY A 102 1.83 -22.60 23.91
CA GLY A 102 2.51 -23.37 22.86
C GLY A 102 1.57 -23.95 21.80
N LYS A 103 0.31 -23.49 21.71
CA LYS A 103 -0.69 -24.05 20.80
C LYS A 103 -1.49 -22.96 20.09
N PHE A 104 -1.63 -23.11 18.77
CA PHE A 104 -2.52 -22.33 17.93
C PHE A 104 -3.96 -22.84 17.99
N SER A 105 -4.89 -21.91 17.98
CA SER A 105 -6.32 -22.17 17.76
C SER A 105 -6.95 -20.98 17.04
N GLN A 106 -8.04 -21.17 16.32
CA GLN A 106 -8.76 -20.04 15.72
C GLN A 106 -9.38 -19.16 16.80
N ILE A 107 -9.35 -17.85 16.59
CA ILE A 107 -10.05 -16.91 17.48
C ILE A 107 -11.57 -17.14 17.40
N LYS A 108 -12.27 -16.81 18.48
CA LYS A 108 -13.73 -16.68 18.44
C LYS A 108 -14.08 -15.27 18.00
N GLU A 109 -14.78 -15.17 16.88
CA GLU A 109 -15.13 -13.89 16.26
C GLU A 109 -16.57 -13.49 16.54
N LYS A 110 -16.78 -12.19 16.77
CA LYS A 110 -18.10 -11.57 16.76
C LYS A 110 -18.64 -11.42 15.34
N VAL A 111 -17.76 -11.02 14.43
CA VAL A 111 -18.02 -10.92 12.99
C VAL A 111 -16.86 -11.65 12.30
N ASN A 112 -17.18 -12.64 11.47
CA ASN A 112 -16.16 -13.37 10.71
C ASN A 112 -15.58 -12.46 9.63
N LEU A 113 -14.34 -12.02 9.83
CA LEU A 113 -13.59 -11.18 8.89
C LEU A 113 -12.43 -11.95 8.23
N LEU A 114 -12.38 -13.27 8.40
CA LEU A 114 -11.42 -14.12 7.72
C LEU A 114 -11.63 -14.04 6.20
N ASP A 115 -10.52 -13.95 5.46
CA ASP A 115 -10.55 -13.87 4.01
C ASP A 115 -11.35 -15.03 3.40
N LYS A 116 -12.26 -14.70 2.48
CA LYS A 116 -13.19 -15.63 1.82
C LYS A 116 -12.51 -16.82 1.13
N ARG A 117 -11.23 -16.70 0.73
CA ARG A 117 -10.46 -17.80 0.14
C ARG A 117 -10.28 -18.97 1.12
N TRP A 118 -10.46 -18.75 2.41
CA TRP A 118 -10.48 -19.80 3.45
C TRP A 118 -11.85 -20.45 3.70
N GLU A 119 -12.90 -20.08 2.97
CA GLU A 119 -14.23 -20.68 3.14
C GLU A 119 -14.25 -22.17 2.77
N LYS A 120 -13.52 -22.56 1.72
CA LYS A 120 -13.47 -23.92 1.18
C LYS A 120 -12.29 -24.76 1.71
N VAL A 121 -11.48 -24.19 2.60
CA VAL A 121 -10.28 -24.82 3.14
C VAL A 121 -10.61 -25.47 4.48
N ASP A 122 -10.09 -26.67 4.76
CA ASP A 122 -10.23 -27.28 6.08
C ASP A 122 -9.32 -26.55 7.10
N LYS A 123 -9.89 -25.54 7.75
CA LYS A 123 -9.23 -24.71 8.75
C LYS A 123 -8.82 -25.50 10.00
N LYS A 124 -9.56 -26.57 10.35
CA LYS A 124 -9.21 -27.42 11.51
C LYS A 124 -7.98 -28.25 11.19
N GLN A 125 -7.92 -28.82 9.99
CA GLN A 125 -6.75 -29.53 9.50
C GLN A 125 -5.54 -28.60 9.43
N PHE A 126 -5.68 -27.40 8.85
CA PHE A 126 -4.60 -26.39 8.81
C PHE A 126 -4.03 -26.11 10.20
N VAL A 127 -4.88 -25.78 11.18
CA VAL A 127 -4.43 -25.49 12.56
C VAL A 127 -3.81 -26.72 13.23
N SER A 128 -4.34 -27.92 12.99
CA SER A 128 -3.75 -29.16 13.50
C SER A 128 -2.33 -29.36 12.96
N LEU A 129 -2.16 -29.25 11.64
CA LEU A 129 -0.87 -29.40 10.96
C LEU A 129 0.12 -28.29 11.35
N LEU A 130 -0.35 -27.06 11.57
CA LEU A 130 0.50 -25.95 12.03
C LEU A 130 1.05 -26.20 13.43
N ASN A 131 0.21 -26.72 14.33
CA ASN A 131 0.65 -27.12 15.67
C ASN A 131 1.67 -28.27 15.63
N GLN A 132 1.49 -29.24 14.73
CA GLN A 132 2.46 -30.33 14.55
C GLN A 132 3.79 -29.79 14.02
N PHE A 133 3.75 -28.93 13.00
CA PHE A 133 4.95 -28.28 12.46
C PHE A 133 5.68 -27.47 13.53
N TYR A 134 4.96 -26.65 14.30
CA TYR A 134 5.51 -25.86 15.41
C TYR A 134 6.31 -26.74 16.39
N LYS A 135 5.73 -27.88 16.79
CA LYS A 135 6.37 -28.82 17.70
C LYS A 135 7.56 -29.55 17.05
N ASN A 136 7.38 -30.07 15.84
CA ASN A 136 8.38 -30.92 15.17
C ASN A 136 9.64 -30.16 14.75
N THR A 137 9.52 -28.85 14.55
CA THR A 137 10.62 -27.96 14.20
C THR A 137 11.21 -27.24 15.41
N ASN A 138 10.58 -27.33 16.59
CA ASN A 138 10.89 -26.47 17.72
C ASN A 138 10.88 -24.97 17.32
N PHE A 139 9.80 -24.53 16.66
CA PHE A 139 9.70 -23.19 16.09
C PHE A 139 9.95 -22.08 17.14
N GLN A 140 9.50 -22.28 18.39
CA GLN A 140 9.77 -21.34 19.48
C GLN A 140 11.27 -21.03 19.62
N GLN A 141 12.13 -22.05 19.49
CA GLN A 141 13.57 -21.86 19.57
C GLN A 141 14.09 -21.03 18.41
N PHE A 142 13.64 -21.32 17.18
CA PHE A 142 13.98 -20.51 16.01
C PHE A 142 13.56 -19.05 16.21
N PHE A 143 12.33 -18.80 16.63
CA PHE A 143 11.82 -17.44 16.87
C PHE A 143 12.62 -16.72 17.97
N ASN A 144 12.88 -17.39 19.09
CA ASN A 144 13.63 -16.81 20.20
C ASN A 144 15.09 -16.49 19.83
N ASN A 145 15.73 -17.32 19.01
CA ASN A 145 17.09 -17.09 18.53
C ASN A 145 17.22 -15.81 17.69
N HIS A 146 16.12 -15.31 17.09
CA HIS A 146 16.10 -14.08 16.29
C HIS A 146 15.51 -12.88 17.04
N SER A 147 15.21 -13.02 18.34
CA SER A 147 14.57 -11.96 19.13
C SER A 147 15.34 -10.64 19.15
N GLU A 148 16.68 -10.69 19.11
CA GLU A 148 17.51 -9.47 19.02
C GLU A 148 17.35 -8.77 17.67
N ASP A 149 17.32 -9.53 16.58
CA ASP A 149 17.16 -9.00 15.22
C ASP A 149 15.74 -8.42 15.01
N TYR A 150 14.72 -9.09 15.54
CA TYR A 150 13.35 -8.56 15.58
C TYR A 150 13.30 -7.25 16.37
N LYS A 151 13.94 -7.21 17.55
CA LYS A 151 13.96 -6.00 18.39
C LYS A 151 14.62 -4.81 17.68
N LYS A 152 15.72 -5.05 16.95
CA LYS A 152 16.36 -4.01 16.12
C LYS A 152 15.41 -3.46 15.06
N ALA A 153 14.66 -4.32 14.37
CA ALA A 153 13.68 -3.88 13.39
C ALA A 153 12.51 -3.10 14.03
N GLU A 154 12.02 -3.55 15.19
CA GLU A 154 10.99 -2.83 15.94
C GLU A 154 11.47 -1.44 16.37
N ASP A 155 12.70 -1.32 16.89
CA ASP A 155 13.27 -0.05 17.34
C ASP A 155 13.55 0.90 16.17
N GLU A 156 14.04 0.39 15.04
CA GLU A 156 14.21 1.16 13.81
C GLU A 156 12.87 1.67 13.29
N TYR A 157 11.83 0.83 13.21
CA TYR A 157 10.49 1.28 12.78
C TYR A 157 9.91 2.31 13.76
N GLN A 158 10.07 2.07 15.06
CA GLN A 158 9.62 2.99 16.11
C GLN A 158 10.29 4.36 16.00
N THR A 159 11.57 4.39 15.63
CA THR A 159 12.37 5.62 15.52
C THR A 159 12.14 6.33 14.20
N THR A 160 12.12 5.60 13.08
CA THR A 160 12.11 6.20 11.75
C THR A 160 10.70 6.54 11.28
N ILE A 161 9.70 5.70 11.61
CA ILE A 161 8.32 5.86 11.11
C ILE A 161 7.39 6.46 12.15
N LEU A 162 7.55 6.08 13.42
CA LEU A 162 6.59 6.45 14.48
C LEU A 162 7.03 7.62 15.36
N SER A 163 8.28 8.09 15.28
CA SER A 163 8.80 9.13 16.20
C SER A 163 8.05 10.45 16.11
N ASP A 164 7.59 10.81 14.91
CA ASP A 164 6.79 12.01 14.65
C ASP A 164 5.39 11.71 14.10
N PHE A 165 4.96 10.44 14.17
CA PHE A 165 3.61 10.07 13.79
C PHE A 165 2.58 10.68 14.76
N ASN A 166 1.83 11.65 14.28
CA ASN A 166 0.79 12.36 15.01
C ASN A 166 -0.52 11.56 15.08
N GLN A 167 -0.59 10.58 15.99
CA GLN A 167 -1.80 9.77 16.19
C GLN A 167 -3.00 10.58 16.72
N VAL A 168 -2.75 11.71 17.40
CA VAL A 168 -3.82 12.60 17.91
C VAL A 168 -4.53 13.33 16.77
N TRP A 169 -3.82 13.57 15.65
CA TRP A 169 -4.37 14.22 14.46
C TRP A 169 -5.68 13.57 14.00
N TYR A 170 -5.77 12.24 13.99
CA TYR A 170 -6.98 11.54 13.51
C TYR A 170 -8.22 11.95 14.29
N SER A 171 -8.16 11.88 15.62
CA SER A 171 -9.33 12.21 16.44
C SER A 171 -9.71 13.69 16.34
N LYS A 172 -8.71 14.56 16.18
CA LYS A 172 -8.90 16.00 15.98
C LYS A 172 -9.54 16.24 14.63
N PHE A 173 -8.93 15.75 13.55
CA PHE A 173 -9.35 15.93 12.17
C PHE A 173 -10.75 15.36 11.95
N TYR A 174 -11.01 14.09 12.27
CA TYR A 174 -12.32 13.47 12.04
C TYR A 174 -13.42 13.88 13.04
N GLY A 175 -13.04 14.48 14.18
CA GLY A 175 -13.97 14.93 15.22
C GLY A 175 -14.51 13.82 16.12
N LYS A 176 -13.95 12.62 16.06
CA LYS A 176 -14.28 11.51 16.93
C LYS A 176 -13.10 10.56 17.10
N LYS A 177 -13.14 9.73 18.14
CA LYS A 177 -12.15 8.66 18.33
C LYS A 177 -12.39 7.52 17.34
N ALA A 178 -11.33 6.79 17.03
CA ALA A 178 -11.46 5.53 16.30
C ALA A 178 -12.40 4.58 17.05
N SER A 179 -13.25 3.88 16.30
CA SER A 179 -14.06 2.77 16.82
C SER A 179 -13.25 1.49 16.99
N GLU A 180 -12.08 1.43 16.37
CA GLU A 180 -11.23 0.25 16.20
C GLU A 180 -9.92 0.43 16.98
N ASP A 181 -9.33 -0.69 17.42
CA ASP A 181 -7.96 -0.72 17.94
C ASP A 181 -6.97 -0.93 16.78
N TYR A 182 -5.70 -0.55 16.95
CA TYR A 182 -4.70 -0.64 15.88
C TYR A 182 -3.43 -1.34 16.32
N ASN A 183 -2.93 -2.22 15.46
CA ASN A 183 -1.64 -2.89 15.63
C ASN A 183 -0.75 -2.69 14.41
N ILE A 184 0.55 -2.58 14.67
CA ILE A 184 1.59 -2.60 13.64
C ILE A 184 2.39 -3.88 13.85
N ILE A 185 2.38 -4.75 12.84
CA ILE A 185 3.03 -6.06 12.89
C ILE A 185 4.09 -6.10 11.80
N LEU A 186 5.34 -6.24 12.19
CA LEU A 186 6.46 -6.37 11.25
C LEU A 186 6.55 -7.83 10.81
N GLY A 187 6.28 -8.08 9.53
CA GLY A 187 6.45 -9.38 8.90
C GLY A 187 7.90 -9.56 8.47
N TYR A 188 8.77 -9.97 9.41
CA TYR A 188 10.21 -10.05 9.22
C TYR A 188 10.60 -11.02 8.09
N GLY A 189 9.83 -12.10 7.92
CA GLY A 189 9.95 -13.05 6.80
C GLY A 189 9.00 -12.81 5.62
N ASN A 190 8.17 -11.74 5.62
CA ASN A 190 7.09 -11.59 4.65
C ASN A 190 7.51 -11.07 3.27
N GLY A 191 8.78 -10.73 3.09
CA GLY A 191 9.22 -9.98 1.92
C GLY A 191 8.57 -8.59 1.85
N GLY A 192 8.42 -8.01 0.67
CA GLY A 192 7.93 -6.63 0.50
C GLY A 192 6.41 -6.44 0.57
N GLY A 193 5.63 -7.50 0.85
CA GLY A 193 4.17 -7.43 0.88
C GLY A 193 3.63 -6.75 2.13
N ASN A 194 2.77 -5.74 1.97
CA ASN A 194 2.06 -5.07 3.05
C ASN A 194 0.57 -5.42 3.01
N TYR A 195 -0.04 -5.67 4.18
CA TYR A 195 -1.43 -6.14 4.26
C TYR A 195 -2.18 -5.47 5.41
N GLY A 196 -3.32 -4.84 5.12
CA GLY A 196 -4.28 -4.37 6.11
C GLY A 196 -5.29 -5.48 6.45
N ILE A 197 -5.25 -5.99 7.69
CA ILE A 197 -6.10 -7.12 8.11
C ILE A 197 -6.96 -6.71 9.31
N LYS A 198 -8.27 -6.85 9.16
CA LYS A 198 -9.25 -6.63 10.22
C LYS A 198 -9.55 -7.94 10.96
N THR A 199 -9.71 -7.85 12.27
CA THR A 199 -10.19 -8.95 13.12
C THR A 199 -11.23 -8.43 14.09
N HIS A 200 -12.29 -9.18 14.38
CA HIS A 200 -13.32 -8.76 15.33
C HIS A 200 -13.60 -9.85 16.39
N PRO A 201 -12.71 -10.03 17.38
CA PRO A 201 -12.90 -11.05 18.42
C PRO A 201 -14.13 -10.78 19.30
N GLU A 202 -14.83 -11.82 19.80
CA GLU A 202 -16.08 -11.70 20.58
C GLU A 202 -16.04 -10.70 21.76
N LYS A 203 -14.88 -10.54 22.39
CA LYS A 203 -14.69 -9.77 23.63
C LYS A 203 -13.77 -8.56 23.46
N GLN A 204 -13.47 -8.18 22.23
CA GLN A 204 -12.57 -7.07 21.91
C GLN A 204 -13.26 -6.16 20.89
N LYS A 205 -12.74 -4.93 20.74
CA LYS A 205 -13.14 -4.11 19.61
C LYS A 205 -12.61 -4.74 18.33
N GLU A 206 -13.19 -4.32 17.21
CA GLU A 206 -12.54 -4.55 15.94
C GLU A 206 -11.13 -3.98 15.97
N THR A 207 -10.18 -4.74 15.45
CA THR A 207 -8.77 -4.39 15.40
C THR A 207 -8.31 -4.34 13.96
N VAL A 208 -7.67 -3.24 13.57
CA VAL A 208 -6.96 -3.10 12.29
C VAL A 208 -5.49 -3.41 12.52
N ASN A 209 -4.98 -4.37 11.77
CA ASN A 209 -3.59 -4.77 11.85
C ASN A 209 -2.92 -4.40 10.53
N ALA A 210 -1.94 -3.50 10.59
CA ALA A 210 -1.03 -3.24 9.49
C ALA A 210 0.12 -4.26 9.57
N VAL A 211 0.11 -5.27 8.69
CA VAL A 211 1.22 -6.20 8.53
C VAL A 211 2.19 -5.60 7.52
N VAL A 212 3.34 -5.17 8.01
CA VAL A 212 4.35 -4.44 7.25
C VAL A 212 5.43 -5.40 6.78
N GLY A 213 5.56 -5.54 5.46
CA GLY A 213 6.63 -6.30 4.83
C GLY A 213 7.97 -5.57 4.89
N MET A 214 9.07 -6.32 4.85
CA MET A 214 10.42 -5.82 4.94
C MET A 214 11.20 -6.17 3.67
N SER A 215 11.52 -5.14 2.88
CA SER A 215 12.19 -5.27 1.59
C SER A 215 13.61 -4.70 1.53
N SER A 216 14.01 -3.94 2.55
CA SER A 216 15.30 -3.24 2.59
C SER A 216 16.07 -3.60 3.86
N PHE A 217 17.32 -4.02 3.67
CA PHE A 217 18.24 -4.39 4.74
C PHE A 217 19.62 -3.80 4.44
N ASP A 218 20.33 -3.39 5.48
CA ASP A 218 21.72 -2.96 5.37
C ASP A 218 22.68 -4.14 5.11
N LYS A 219 23.97 -3.84 4.96
CA LYS A 219 25.01 -4.84 4.72
C LYS A 219 25.19 -5.85 5.88
N ASP A 220 24.77 -5.48 7.09
CA ASP A 220 24.91 -6.25 8.31
C ASP A 220 23.63 -7.08 8.59
N GLY A 221 22.59 -6.91 7.76
CA GLY A 221 21.32 -7.62 7.83
C GLY A 221 20.27 -6.93 8.70
N ASN A 222 20.49 -5.68 9.11
CA ASN A 222 19.51 -4.90 9.87
C ASN A 222 18.48 -4.28 8.92
N ALA A 223 17.23 -4.22 9.37
CA ALA A 223 16.14 -3.61 8.62
C ALA A 223 16.37 -2.12 8.38
N ILE A 224 15.97 -1.63 7.19
CA ILE A 224 15.89 -0.20 6.89
C ILE A 224 14.46 0.10 6.43
N PHE A 225 13.87 1.16 6.96
CA PHE A 225 12.57 1.66 6.51
C PHE A 225 12.72 3.06 5.88
N ASP A 226 12.23 3.23 4.66
CA ASP A 226 12.11 4.55 4.05
C ASP A 226 10.87 5.27 4.61
N LYS A 227 11.11 6.34 5.37
CA LYS A 227 10.03 7.15 5.95
C LYS A 227 9.01 7.63 4.91
N ASN A 228 9.47 8.00 3.72
CA ASN A 228 8.62 8.53 2.66
C ASN A 228 7.75 7.45 2.00
N GLU A 229 8.08 6.18 2.20
CA GLU A 229 7.27 5.04 1.73
C GLU A 229 6.32 4.54 2.83
N PHE A 230 6.87 4.26 4.01
CA PHE A 230 6.13 3.54 5.05
C PHE A 230 5.22 4.45 5.88
N GLN A 231 5.55 5.73 6.07
CA GLN A 231 4.70 6.61 6.86
C GLN A 231 3.40 6.97 6.12
N PRO A 232 3.40 7.35 4.81
CA PRO A 232 2.15 7.53 4.05
C PRO A 232 1.28 6.27 4.02
N LEU A 233 1.89 5.08 3.91
CA LEU A 233 1.16 3.81 3.99
C LEU A 233 0.48 3.62 5.35
N LEU A 234 1.20 3.83 6.45
CA LEU A 234 0.60 3.77 7.78
C LEU A 234 -0.54 4.78 7.94
N ILE A 235 -0.35 6.00 7.41
CA ILE A 235 -1.36 7.04 7.47
C ILE A 235 -2.62 6.61 6.70
N HIS A 236 -2.45 6.03 5.51
CA HIS A 236 -3.50 5.49 4.65
C HIS A 236 -4.32 4.42 5.36
N GLU A 237 -3.67 3.39 5.91
CA GLU A 237 -4.36 2.29 6.59
C GLU A 237 -5.19 2.77 7.79
N PHE A 238 -4.67 3.76 8.54
CA PHE A 238 -5.40 4.32 9.67
C PHE A 238 -6.66 5.08 9.27
N ASN A 239 -6.63 5.80 8.13
CA ASN A 239 -7.76 6.59 7.67
C ASN A 239 -8.99 5.73 7.33
N HIS A 240 -8.83 4.45 6.97
CA HIS A 240 -9.95 3.55 6.66
C HIS A 240 -10.96 3.42 7.80
N SER A 241 -10.51 3.32 9.06
CA SER A 241 -11.42 3.16 10.20
C SER A 241 -12.27 4.39 10.49
N PHE A 242 -11.87 5.55 9.98
CA PHE A 242 -12.61 6.80 10.14
C PHE A 242 -13.57 7.07 8.97
N ILE A 243 -13.35 6.44 7.81
CA ILE A 243 -14.02 6.76 6.55
C ILE A 243 -15.01 5.67 6.12
N ASN A 244 -14.61 4.40 6.12
CA ASN A 244 -15.32 3.37 5.34
C ASN A 244 -16.80 3.21 5.72
N TYR A 245 -17.14 3.34 7.01
CA TYR A 245 -18.54 3.20 7.47
C TYR A 245 -19.42 4.40 7.10
N ILE A 246 -18.86 5.57 6.76
CA ILE A 246 -19.65 6.79 6.52
C ILE A 246 -20.53 6.64 5.27
N LEU A 247 -20.05 5.92 4.25
CA LEU A 247 -20.82 5.67 3.04
C LEU A 247 -22.14 4.93 3.32
N GLU A 248 -22.14 4.04 4.32
CA GLU A 248 -23.30 3.24 4.73
C GLU A 248 -24.23 3.99 5.71
N MET A 249 -23.90 5.22 6.11
CA MET A 249 -24.75 6.03 6.99
C MET A 249 -25.91 6.65 6.22
N GLY A 250 -27.12 6.46 6.74
CA GLY A 250 -28.33 7.12 6.22
C GLY A 250 -28.57 6.81 4.74
N ASP A 251 -28.70 7.85 3.92
CA ASP A 251 -28.91 7.79 2.47
C ASP A 251 -27.67 8.23 1.68
N ASN A 252 -26.49 8.23 2.29
CA ASN A 252 -25.24 8.65 1.65
C ASN A 252 -24.95 7.83 0.39
N LYS A 253 -25.08 6.50 0.49
CA LYS A 253 -24.87 5.56 -0.62
C LYS A 253 -25.76 5.88 -1.82
N SER A 254 -27.07 6.00 -1.62
CA SER A 254 -28.02 6.27 -2.71
C SER A 254 -27.85 7.65 -3.32
N LYS A 255 -27.48 8.66 -2.52
CA LYS A 255 -27.20 10.03 -3.02
C LYS A 255 -25.93 10.14 -3.86
N LEU A 256 -24.93 9.27 -3.61
CA LEU A 256 -23.67 9.23 -4.38
C LEU A 256 -23.73 8.31 -5.59
N GLU A 257 -24.54 7.26 -5.55
CA GLU A 257 -24.49 6.13 -6.48
C GLU A 257 -24.42 6.56 -7.95
N ASN A 258 -25.26 7.50 -8.37
CA ASN A 258 -25.29 7.95 -9.75
C ASN A 258 -23.99 8.64 -10.20
N SER A 259 -23.51 9.63 -9.45
CA SER A 259 -22.28 10.36 -9.80
C SER A 259 -21.04 9.48 -9.68
N ALA A 260 -20.97 8.66 -8.63
CA ALA A 260 -19.86 7.74 -8.41
C ALA A 260 -19.77 6.66 -9.49
N LYS A 261 -20.89 6.09 -9.96
CA LYS A 261 -20.90 5.13 -11.08
C LYS A 261 -20.44 5.76 -12.40
N ILE A 262 -20.88 6.99 -12.69
CA ILE A 262 -20.43 7.71 -13.89
C ILE A 262 -18.90 7.90 -13.86
N ILE A 263 -18.35 8.34 -12.72
CA ILE A 263 -16.91 8.54 -12.58
C ILE A 263 -16.17 7.22 -12.67
N TYR A 264 -16.62 6.19 -11.93
CA TYR A 264 -15.99 4.87 -11.92
C TYR A 264 -15.88 4.27 -13.32
N GLU A 265 -16.96 4.32 -14.11
CA GLU A 265 -16.95 3.77 -15.47
C GLU A 265 -15.91 4.46 -16.38
N LEU A 266 -15.64 5.76 -16.17
CA LEU A 266 -14.65 6.50 -16.93
C LEU A 266 -13.19 6.17 -16.56
N VAL A 267 -12.93 5.60 -15.38
CA VAL A 267 -11.59 5.24 -14.89
C VAL A 267 -11.48 3.75 -14.52
N LYS A 268 -12.44 2.94 -14.97
CA LYS A 268 -12.64 1.55 -14.50
C LYS A 268 -11.42 0.68 -14.70
N GLU A 269 -10.81 0.73 -15.88
CA GLU A 269 -9.62 -0.10 -16.20
C GLU A 269 -8.46 0.20 -15.23
N ASP A 270 -8.22 1.48 -14.96
CA ASP A 270 -7.17 1.90 -14.02
C ASP A 270 -7.51 1.55 -12.56
N MET A 271 -8.78 1.59 -12.16
CA MET A 271 -9.23 1.19 -10.82
C MET A 271 -9.13 -0.33 -10.62
N GLU A 272 -9.58 -1.12 -11.59
CA GLU A 272 -9.51 -2.59 -11.53
C GLU A 272 -8.07 -3.10 -11.51
N SER A 273 -7.16 -2.44 -12.22
CA SER A 273 -5.71 -2.74 -12.16
C SER A 273 -5.11 -2.57 -10.75
N GLN A 274 -5.77 -1.79 -9.90
CA GLN A 274 -5.42 -1.54 -8.49
C GLN A 274 -6.29 -2.35 -7.52
N ALA A 275 -7.05 -3.34 -8.01
CA ALA A 275 -8.02 -4.15 -7.27
C ALA A 275 -9.25 -3.38 -6.73
N TYR A 276 -9.52 -2.18 -7.23
CA TYR A 276 -10.72 -1.40 -6.91
C TYR A 276 -11.83 -1.74 -7.90
N THR A 277 -12.64 -2.75 -7.55
CA THR A 277 -13.58 -3.40 -8.48
C THR A 277 -14.98 -2.80 -8.52
N ASN A 278 -15.23 -1.72 -7.78
CA ASN A 278 -16.50 -0.99 -7.82
C ASN A 278 -16.36 0.47 -7.33
N TRP A 279 -17.41 1.25 -7.57
CA TRP A 279 -17.46 2.67 -7.23
C TRP A 279 -17.43 2.95 -5.72
N GLU A 280 -17.94 2.06 -4.88
CA GLU A 280 -17.97 2.24 -3.41
C GLU A 280 -16.55 2.22 -2.86
N ILE A 281 -15.74 1.27 -3.33
CA ILE A 281 -14.30 1.20 -3.03
C ILE A 281 -13.62 2.48 -3.51
N MET A 282 -13.84 2.90 -4.76
CA MET A 282 -13.22 4.11 -5.33
C MET A 282 -13.51 5.38 -4.49
N ILE A 283 -14.75 5.56 -4.02
CA ILE A 283 -15.11 6.74 -3.21
C ILE A 283 -14.42 6.71 -1.84
N ASN A 284 -14.46 5.57 -1.15
CA ASN A 284 -13.79 5.43 0.16
C ASN A 284 -12.28 5.64 0.03
N GLU A 285 -11.65 5.01 -0.97
CA GLU A 285 -10.23 5.17 -1.29
C GLU A 285 -9.86 6.62 -1.62
N SER A 286 -10.70 7.33 -2.36
CA SER A 286 -10.47 8.75 -2.67
C SER A 286 -10.39 9.60 -1.41
N LEU A 287 -11.29 9.38 -0.45
CA LEU A 287 -11.31 10.10 0.82
C LEU A 287 -10.12 9.73 1.70
N VAL A 288 -9.75 8.45 1.74
CA VAL A 288 -8.58 7.95 2.47
C VAL A 288 -7.30 8.60 1.93
N ARG A 289 -7.11 8.57 0.60
CA ARG A 289 -5.96 9.17 -0.10
C ARG A 289 -5.90 10.68 0.08
N ALA A 290 -7.03 11.38 -0.02
CA ALA A 290 -7.07 12.82 0.24
C ALA A 290 -6.74 13.14 1.72
N SER A 291 -7.16 12.28 2.65
CA SER A 291 -6.84 12.43 4.07
C SER A 291 -5.36 12.22 4.38
N VAL A 292 -4.64 11.38 3.63
CA VAL A 292 -3.16 11.27 3.71
C VAL A 292 -2.52 12.62 3.38
N VAL A 293 -2.92 13.26 2.28
CA VAL A 293 -2.39 14.58 1.91
C VAL A 293 -2.74 15.64 2.96
N ARG A 294 -3.97 15.64 3.50
CA ARG A 294 -4.35 16.53 4.62
C ARG A 294 -3.48 16.31 5.85
N TYR A 295 -3.23 15.07 6.22
CA TYR A 295 -2.32 14.74 7.30
C TYR A 295 -0.93 15.34 7.04
N MET A 296 -0.38 15.14 5.84
CA MET A 296 0.96 15.64 5.51
C MET A 296 1.03 17.17 5.61
N MET A 297 0.01 17.87 5.10
CA MET A 297 -0.09 19.33 5.19
C MET A 297 -0.10 19.83 6.65
N ASP A 298 -0.74 19.09 7.56
CA ASP A 298 -0.84 19.46 8.97
C ASP A 298 0.37 19.03 9.81
N ASN A 299 1.26 18.17 9.27
CA ASN A 299 2.33 17.50 10.02
C ASN A 299 3.75 17.76 9.49
N LYS A 300 4.04 19.00 9.07
CA LYS A 300 5.40 19.50 8.72
C LYS A 300 6.10 18.81 7.55
N TYR A 301 5.38 18.08 6.70
CA TYR A 301 5.95 17.64 5.43
C TYR A 301 6.27 18.85 4.56
N SER A 302 7.32 18.73 3.75
CA SER A 302 7.68 19.75 2.78
C SER A 302 6.64 19.84 1.67
N GLN A 303 6.52 21.02 1.05
CA GLN A 303 5.65 21.19 -0.12
C GLN A 303 6.01 20.24 -1.26
N LYS A 304 7.29 19.86 -1.37
CA LYS A 304 7.77 18.89 -2.35
C LYS A 304 7.14 17.52 -2.11
N GLU A 305 7.23 16.99 -0.88
CA GLU A 305 6.63 15.69 -0.52
C GLU A 305 5.11 15.69 -0.71
N ILE A 306 4.43 16.78 -0.34
CA ILE A 306 2.99 16.93 -0.54
C ILE A 306 2.63 16.90 -2.04
N ASN A 307 3.39 17.60 -2.88
CA ASN A 307 3.17 17.61 -4.32
C ASN A 307 3.48 16.25 -4.97
N GLU A 308 4.51 15.55 -4.49
CA GLU A 308 4.86 14.21 -4.93
C GLU A 308 3.75 13.21 -4.60
N GLU A 309 3.19 13.26 -3.38
CA GLU A 309 2.04 12.43 -3.00
C GLU A 309 0.82 12.69 -3.88
N ILE A 310 0.46 13.96 -4.12
CA ILE A 310 -0.64 14.33 -5.04
C ILE A 310 -0.38 13.75 -6.44
N SER A 311 0.84 13.88 -6.97
CA SER A 311 1.21 13.36 -8.28
C SER A 311 1.11 11.83 -8.36
N ILE A 312 1.48 11.13 -7.28
CA ILE A 312 1.29 9.67 -7.16
C ILE A 312 -0.20 9.31 -7.27
N GLN A 313 -1.09 10.06 -6.61
CA GLN A 313 -2.53 9.81 -6.67
C GLN A 313 -3.12 10.11 -8.06
N GLU A 314 -2.70 11.18 -8.73
CA GLU A 314 -3.11 11.49 -10.10
C GLU A 314 -2.66 10.39 -11.09
N LYS A 315 -1.43 9.88 -10.93
CA LYS A 315 -0.92 8.76 -11.72
C LYS A 315 -1.75 7.47 -11.51
N ARG A 316 -2.29 7.27 -10.32
CA ARG A 316 -3.26 6.21 -9.98
C ARG A 316 -4.69 6.51 -10.46
N LYS A 317 -4.86 7.55 -11.30
CA LYS A 317 -6.13 8.05 -11.85
C LYS A 317 -7.13 8.64 -10.87
N PHE A 318 -6.71 9.01 -9.66
CA PHE A 318 -7.49 9.87 -8.78
C PHE A 318 -7.31 11.35 -9.20
N LEU A 319 -7.73 11.69 -10.41
CA LEU A 319 -7.45 13.01 -11.02
C LEU A 319 -8.11 14.19 -10.27
N TRP A 320 -9.08 13.91 -9.40
CA TRP A 320 -9.77 14.89 -8.56
C TRP A 320 -9.14 15.09 -7.18
N ILE A 321 -8.01 14.41 -6.88
CA ILE A 321 -7.44 14.36 -5.54
C ILE A 321 -7.14 15.75 -4.98
N LYS A 322 -6.62 16.66 -5.81
CA LYS A 322 -6.27 18.02 -5.38
C LYS A 322 -7.49 18.80 -4.91
N ASP A 323 -8.57 18.75 -5.67
CA ASP A 323 -9.81 19.45 -5.34
C ASP A 323 -10.49 18.82 -4.11
N LEU A 324 -10.38 17.50 -3.97
CA LEU A 324 -10.89 16.78 -2.80
C LEU A 324 -10.10 17.14 -1.52
N VAL A 325 -8.78 17.28 -1.62
CA VAL A 325 -7.92 17.78 -0.54
C VAL A 325 -8.31 19.20 -0.14
N GLU A 326 -8.59 20.08 -1.10
CA GLU A 326 -9.08 21.43 -0.81
C GLU A 326 -10.44 21.40 -0.10
N LEU A 327 -11.36 20.55 -0.57
CA LEU A 327 -12.67 20.36 0.04
C LEU A 327 -12.55 19.90 1.52
N LEU A 328 -11.68 18.93 1.79
CA LEU A 328 -11.40 18.49 3.17
C LEU A 328 -10.71 19.57 4.02
N GLY A 329 -9.97 20.49 3.40
CA GLY A 329 -9.47 21.69 4.08
C GLY A 329 -10.58 22.67 4.50
N LYS A 330 -11.63 22.79 3.68
CA LYS A 330 -12.83 23.59 4.03
C LYS A 330 -13.59 22.96 5.20
N TYR A 331 -13.67 21.64 5.24
CA TYR A 331 -14.17 20.91 6.41
C TYR A 331 -13.37 21.28 7.68
N ASP A 332 -12.05 21.12 7.64
CA ASP A 332 -11.20 21.32 8.82
C ASP A 332 -11.18 22.79 9.30
N SER A 333 -11.43 23.73 8.41
CA SER A 333 -11.54 25.16 8.76
C SER A 333 -12.91 25.56 9.32
N ASN A 334 -13.96 24.74 9.13
CA ASN A 334 -15.35 25.10 9.48
C ASN A 334 -15.97 24.16 10.54
N ARG A 335 -15.16 23.71 11.50
CA ARG A 335 -15.54 22.68 12.49
C ARG A 335 -16.66 23.04 13.45
N LYS A 336 -17.01 24.34 13.56
CA LYS A 336 -18.22 24.77 14.29
C LYS A 336 -19.51 24.32 13.60
N GLN A 337 -19.55 24.39 12.28
CA GLN A 337 -20.68 23.93 11.47
C GLN A 337 -20.60 22.43 11.22
N TYR A 338 -19.38 21.92 11.00
CA TYR A 338 -19.13 20.52 10.69
C TYR A 338 -18.24 19.86 11.76
N PRO A 339 -18.80 19.50 12.92
CA PRO A 339 -18.02 18.94 14.03
C PRO A 339 -17.34 17.60 13.68
N THR A 340 -17.92 16.81 12.77
CA THR A 340 -17.39 15.50 12.33
C THR A 340 -17.37 15.38 10.81
N LEU A 341 -16.56 14.48 10.26
CA LEU A 341 -16.57 14.23 8.81
C LEU A 341 -17.95 13.72 8.34
N GLU A 342 -18.66 12.97 9.19
CA GLU A 342 -20.04 12.53 8.96
C GLU A 342 -20.97 13.71 8.69
N SER A 343 -20.87 14.78 9.51
CA SER A 343 -21.69 15.99 9.33
C SER A 343 -21.34 16.77 8.07
N PHE A 344 -20.11 16.61 7.55
CA PHE A 344 -19.64 17.25 6.33
C PHE A 344 -19.90 16.42 5.06
N TYR A 345 -20.25 15.14 5.21
CA TYR A 345 -20.43 14.23 4.08
C TYR A 345 -21.40 14.74 3.00
N PRO A 346 -22.48 15.49 3.30
CA PRO A 346 -23.30 16.11 2.24
C PRO A 346 -22.52 17.01 1.26
N GLU A 347 -21.46 17.69 1.70
CA GLU A 347 -20.59 18.49 0.82
C GLU A 347 -19.72 17.61 -0.08
N ILE A 348 -19.30 16.43 0.42
CA ILE A 348 -18.60 15.40 -0.37
C ILE A 348 -19.52 14.86 -1.46
N ILE A 349 -20.79 14.60 -1.15
CA ILE A 349 -21.81 14.20 -2.13
C ILE A 349 -21.96 15.30 -3.21
N SER A 350 -22.11 16.56 -2.78
CA SER A 350 -22.21 17.71 -3.69
C SER A 350 -21.00 17.82 -4.62
N PHE A 351 -19.79 17.61 -4.08
CA PHE A 351 -18.55 17.59 -4.85
C PHE A 351 -18.58 16.55 -5.98
N TYR A 352 -18.90 15.28 -5.67
CA TYR A 352 -18.94 14.24 -6.71
C TYR A 352 -20.06 14.47 -7.73
N ASN A 353 -21.20 15.01 -7.31
CA ASN A 353 -22.29 15.39 -8.22
C ASN A 353 -21.86 16.48 -9.21
N GLN A 354 -21.02 17.43 -8.79
CA GLN A 354 -20.47 18.48 -9.66
C GLN A 354 -19.28 17.99 -10.50
N LEU A 355 -18.55 17.00 -10.01
CA LEU A 355 -17.39 16.40 -10.69
C LEU A 355 -17.82 15.52 -11.86
N ALA A 356 -18.83 14.66 -11.68
CA ALA A 356 -19.28 13.68 -12.67
C ALA A 356 -19.47 14.25 -14.09
N PRO A 357 -20.20 15.37 -14.32
CA PRO A 357 -20.38 15.92 -15.67
C PRO A 357 -19.09 16.49 -16.29
N LYS A 358 -18.06 16.78 -15.48
CA LYS A 358 -16.78 17.36 -15.92
C LYS A 358 -15.68 16.31 -16.09
N MET A 359 -15.87 15.10 -15.54
CA MET A 359 -14.82 14.10 -15.41
C MET A 359 -14.19 13.71 -16.75
N LYS A 360 -15.00 13.58 -17.81
CA LYS A 360 -14.49 13.29 -19.16
C LYS A 360 -13.52 14.36 -19.67
N ASN A 361 -13.81 15.64 -19.41
CA ASN A 361 -12.92 16.74 -19.81
C ASN A 361 -11.64 16.73 -18.97
N ILE A 362 -11.74 16.46 -17.67
CA ILE A 362 -10.58 16.34 -16.77
C ILE A 362 -9.63 15.23 -17.25
N ILE A 363 -10.16 14.07 -17.65
CA ILE A 363 -9.37 12.96 -18.22
C ILE A 363 -8.67 13.42 -19.51
N ASN A 364 -9.41 14.01 -20.46
CA ASN A 364 -8.84 14.48 -21.71
C ASN A 364 -7.73 15.52 -21.49
N ASP A 365 -7.96 16.48 -20.60
CA ASP A 365 -6.99 17.53 -20.27
C ASP A 365 -5.72 16.94 -19.63
N TYR A 366 -5.87 15.92 -18.79
CA TYR A 366 -4.74 15.21 -18.21
C TYR A 366 -3.94 14.45 -19.29
N GLU A 367 -4.61 13.70 -20.16
CA GLU A 367 -3.97 12.94 -21.23
C GLU A 367 -3.26 13.81 -22.28
N LEU A 368 -3.77 15.00 -22.55
CA LEU A 368 -3.11 15.98 -23.41
C LEU A 368 -1.78 16.49 -22.81
N LYS A 369 -1.69 16.52 -21.48
CA LYS A 369 -0.50 16.95 -20.74
C LYS A 369 0.53 15.83 -20.56
N GLN A 370 0.14 14.57 -20.75
CA GLN A 370 1.10 13.46 -20.72
C GLN A 370 2.04 13.51 -21.93
N PRO A 371 3.37 13.37 -21.73
CA PRO A 371 4.29 13.21 -22.84
C PRO A 371 4.03 11.92 -23.60
N LYS A 372 4.38 11.94 -24.88
CA LYS A 372 4.22 10.81 -25.82
C LYS A 372 5.50 10.57 -26.58
N VAL A 373 5.78 9.29 -26.88
CA VAL A 373 6.84 8.93 -27.83
C VAL A 373 6.33 9.25 -29.23
N LEU A 374 7.08 10.10 -29.96
CA LEU A 374 6.78 10.46 -31.35
C LEU A 374 7.37 9.47 -32.33
N SER A 375 8.65 9.11 -32.15
CA SER A 375 9.39 8.28 -33.09
C SER A 375 10.66 7.72 -32.48
N LEU A 376 11.25 6.76 -33.17
CA LEU A 376 12.62 6.33 -32.96
C LEU A 376 13.51 6.81 -34.12
N SER A 377 14.77 7.06 -33.83
CA SER A 377 15.78 7.40 -34.84
C SER A 377 17.01 6.51 -34.62
N PRO A 378 17.36 5.62 -35.57
CA PRO A 378 16.64 5.31 -36.83
C PRO A 378 15.21 4.76 -36.61
N ASP A 379 14.36 4.85 -37.65
CA ASP A 379 12.96 4.38 -37.62
C ASP A 379 12.90 2.85 -37.60
N ILE A 380 13.02 2.28 -36.40
CA ILE A 380 13.00 0.83 -36.17
C ILE A 380 11.68 0.35 -35.57
N TRP A 381 10.84 1.25 -35.07
CA TRP A 381 9.65 0.88 -34.32
C TRP A 381 8.63 0.17 -35.22
N ASN A 382 8.22 -1.03 -34.80
CA ASN A 382 7.32 -1.92 -35.52
C ASN A 382 7.85 -2.37 -36.90
N LYS A 383 9.17 -2.41 -37.08
CA LYS A 383 9.84 -2.94 -38.29
C LYS A 383 10.30 -4.38 -38.08
N ASN A 384 10.43 -5.13 -39.17
CA ASN A 384 10.82 -6.54 -39.14
C ASN A 384 12.16 -6.86 -39.84
N ASP A 385 12.85 -5.82 -40.31
CA ASP A 385 14.06 -5.89 -41.13
C ASP A 385 15.16 -4.97 -40.58
N VAL A 386 15.15 -4.73 -39.27
CA VAL A 386 16.07 -3.79 -38.60
C VAL A 386 17.51 -4.27 -38.75
N ASP A 387 18.43 -3.35 -39.05
CA ASP A 387 19.83 -3.68 -39.15
C ASP A 387 20.43 -3.97 -37.76
N PRO A 388 20.91 -5.20 -37.48
CA PRO A 388 21.46 -5.54 -36.17
C PRO A 388 22.77 -4.79 -35.85
N SER A 389 23.40 -4.13 -36.84
CA SER A 389 24.59 -3.32 -36.64
C SER A 389 24.31 -1.95 -35.99
N ILE A 390 23.05 -1.50 -35.91
CA ILE A 390 22.68 -0.25 -35.23
C ILE A 390 23.09 -0.34 -33.75
N LYS A 391 23.98 0.58 -33.34
CA LYS A 391 24.51 0.67 -31.97
C LYS A 391 23.91 1.80 -31.15
N GLU A 392 23.19 2.71 -31.79
CA GLU A 392 22.56 3.86 -31.13
C GLU A 392 21.13 4.03 -31.64
N ILE A 393 20.21 4.27 -30.71
CA ILE A 393 18.86 4.71 -31.01
C ILE A 393 18.55 5.96 -30.19
N THR A 394 17.77 6.86 -30.77
CA THR A 394 17.17 8.00 -30.06
C THR A 394 15.68 7.83 -30.02
N ILE A 395 15.08 7.94 -28.84
CA ILE A 395 13.63 7.98 -28.66
C ILE A 395 13.24 9.45 -28.58
N ASN A 396 12.37 9.90 -29.48
CA ASN A 396 11.93 11.30 -29.56
C ASN A 396 10.57 11.47 -28.88
N PHE A 397 10.41 12.54 -28.13
CA PHE A 397 9.20 12.88 -27.38
C PHE A 397 8.52 14.14 -27.94
N ASP A 398 7.24 14.30 -27.66
CA ASP A 398 6.45 15.46 -28.09
C ASP A 398 6.73 16.75 -27.30
N ARG A 399 7.45 16.64 -26.17
CA ARG A 399 7.77 17.76 -25.28
C ARG A 399 9.06 17.51 -24.49
N GLU A 400 9.50 18.53 -23.76
CA GLU A 400 10.68 18.48 -22.91
C GLU A 400 10.45 17.53 -21.71
N MET A 401 11.41 16.65 -21.47
CA MET A 401 11.36 15.65 -20.40
C MET A 401 12.20 16.08 -19.18
N ALA A 402 11.78 15.63 -17.99
CA ALA A 402 12.61 15.74 -16.80
C ALA A 402 13.77 14.72 -16.82
N GLU A 403 14.81 14.96 -16.03
CA GLU A 403 15.99 14.08 -15.91
C GLU A 403 15.70 12.82 -15.08
N SER A 404 14.71 12.04 -15.49
CA SER A 404 14.37 10.78 -14.87
C SER A 404 13.80 9.82 -15.91
N VAL A 405 14.25 8.57 -15.86
CA VAL A 405 13.99 7.57 -16.90
C VAL A 405 13.42 6.31 -16.28
N SER A 406 12.47 5.69 -16.97
CA SER A 406 11.93 4.39 -16.61
C SER A 406 11.70 3.57 -17.86
N ILE A 407 12.64 2.65 -18.12
CA ILE A 407 12.61 1.70 -19.22
C ILE A 407 12.75 0.31 -18.62
N SER A 408 11.83 -0.60 -18.95
CA SER A 408 11.79 -1.96 -18.44
C SER A 408 11.80 -2.99 -19.55
N ILE A 409 12.15 -4.22 -19.16
CA ILE A 409 12.07 -5.41 -20.01
C ILE A 409 10.59 -5.62 -20.39
N GLY A 410 10.33 -5.95 -21.65
CA GLY A 410 8.98 -6.32 -22.10
C GLY A 410 8.62 -7.77 -21.76
N ASP A 411 7.40 -8.16 -22.10
CA ASP A 411 6.85 -9.50 -21.91
C ASP A 411 7.68 -10.59 -22.60
N SER A 412 8.41 -10.23 -23.67
CA SER A 412 9.33 -11.11 -24.39
C SER A 412 10.55 -11.54 -23.55
N GLY A 413 10.79 -10.89 -22.41
CA GLY A 413 11.82 -11.29 -21.44
C GLY A 413 13.21 -10.74 -21.73
N LYS A 414 14.14 -11.02 -20.80
CA LYS A 414 15.46 -10.38 -20.74
C LYS A 414 16.33 -10.63 -21.98
N GLU A 415 16.18 -11.78 -22.63
CA GLU A 415 16.95 -12.13 -23.83
C GLU A 415 16.59 -11.27 -25.05
N HIS A 416 15.39 -10.67 -25.01
CA HIS A 416 14.81 -9.82 -26.04
C HIS A 416 14.92 -8.31 -25.69
N PHE A 417 15.76 -7.95 -24.72
CA PHE A 417 15.99 -6.56 -24.33
C PHE A 417 17.28 -6.00 -25.00
N PRO A 418 17.18 -5.01 -25.92
CA PRO A 418 18.32 -4.59 -26.75
C PRO A 418 19.23 -3.55 -26.10
N LEU A 419 18.81 -2.90 -25.02
CA LEU A 419 19.47 -1.70 -24.50
C LEU A 419 20.61 -2.06 -23.55
N LYS A 420 21.77 -1.44 -23.75
CA LYS A 420 22.97 -1.63 -22.92
C LYS A 420 23.19 -0.48 -21.95
N LYS A 421 23.02 0.75 -22.44
CA LYS A 421 23.38 1.96 -21.70
C LYS A 421 22.54 3.13 -22.16
N MET A 422 22.24 4.05 -21.24
CA MET A 422 21.70 5.37 -21.56
C MET A 422 22.87 6.34 -21.72
N GLU A 423 22.96 7.02 -22.86
CA GLU A 423 23.96 8.09 -23.06
C GLU A 423 23.48 9.41 -22.44
N GLY A 424 22.18 9.70 -22.54
CA GLY A 424 21.57 10.87 -21.90
C GLY A 424 20.48 11.52 -22.75
N PHE A 425 19.96 12.63 -22.24
CA PHE A 425 18.99 13.46 -22.95
C PHE A 425 19.65 14.26 -24.07
N VAL A 426 18.92 14.43 -25.17
CA VAL A 426 19.33 15.17 -26.37
C VAL A 426 18.19 16.08 -26.84
N ASN A 427 18.48 16.99 -27.77
CA ASN A 427 17.49 17.88 -28.40
C ASN A 427 16.66 18.65 -27.37
N ASP A 428 17.32 19.35 -26.44
CA ASP A 428 16.67 20.08 -25.35
C ASP A 428 15.70 19.18 -24.55
N HIS A 429 16.18 17.98 -24.22
CA HIS A 429 15.44 16.94 -23.49
C HIS A 429 14.15 16.46 -24.18
N LYS A 430 13.99 16.71 -25.49
CA LYS A 430 12.94 16.12 -26.32
C LYS A 430 13.36 14.79 -26.94
N GLY A 431 14.54 14.29 -26.62
CA GLY A 431 14.93 12.94 -26.95
C GLY A 431 15.84 12.32 -25.90
N ILE A 432 15.93 10.99 -25.91
CA ILE A 432 16.88 10.24 -25.10
C ILE A 432 17.68 9.30 -26.01
N LYS A 433 19.00 9.37 -25.92
CA LYS A 433 19.92 8.52 -26.67
C LYS A 433 20.28 7.28 -25.84
N LEU A 434 20.16 6.11 -26.46
CA LEU A 434 20.37 4.80 -25.87
C LEU A 434 21.32 3.98 -26.75
N LEU A 435 22.25 3.26 -26.13
CA LEU A 435 23.11 2.29 -26.81
C LEU A 435 22.43 0.94 -26.89
N THR A 436 22.53 0.30 -28.05
CA THR A 436 21.94 -1.00 -28.36
C THR A 436 22.99 -2.05 -28.68
N ASP A 437 22.66 -3.30 -28.41
CA ASP A 437 23.43 -4.45 -28.86
C ASP A 437 22.46 -5.54 -29.33
N MET A 438 22.38 -5.67 -30.66
CA MET A 438 21.38 -6.49 -31.31
C MET A 438 22.02 -7.65 -32.05
N LYS A 439 21.34 -8.80 -32.03
CA LYS A 439 21.68 -10.00 -32.78
C LYS A 439 20.83 -10.03 -34.06
N PRO A 440 21.32 -10.64 -35.14
CA PRO A 440 20.50 -10.91 -36.33
C PRO A 440 19.29 -11.79 -36.01
N ASN A 441 18.24 -11.70 -36.84
CA ASN A 441 17.02 -12.53 -36.75
C ASN A 441 16.46 -12.66 -35.31
N THR A 442 16.40 -11.56 -34.56
CA THR A 442 15.95 -11.53 -33.17
C THR A 442 14.86 -10.50 -32.99
N GLU A 443 13.79 -10.89 -32.31
CA GLU A 443 12.71 -9.98 -31.91
C GLU A 443 13.11 -9.26 -30.63
N TYR A 444 12.88 -7.95 -30.57
CA TYR A 444 13.24 -7.10 -29.45
C TYR A 444 12.03 -6.35 -28.93
N GLU A 445 11.96 -6.22 -27.62
CA GLU A 445 10.88 -5.53 -26.93
C GLU A 445 11.36 -4.84 -25.65
N PHE A 446 10.91 -3.61 -25.45
CA PHE A 446 11.05 -2.90 -24.18
C PHE A 446 9.89 -1.92 -23.97
N VAL A 447 9.64 -1.57 -22.71
CA VAL A 447 8.53 -0.69 -22.32
C VAL A 447 9.08 0.60 -21.75
N LEU A 448 8.62 1.74 -22.26
CA LEU A 448 8.79 3.03 -21.60
C LEU A 448 7.58 3.27 -20.71
N SER A 449 7.80 3.39 -19.40
CA SER A 449 6.71 3.59 -18.44
C SER A 449 6.75 4.98 -17.81
N GLY A 450 5.58 5.51 -17.46
CA GLY A 450 5.43 6.75 -16.70
C GLY A 450 5.84 6.65 -15.23
N ASN A 451 6.56 5.60 -14.81
CA ASN A 451 6.90 5.36 -13.40
C ASN A 451 7.86 6.40 -12.84
N LYS A 452 8.98 6.60 -13.52
CA LYS A 452 9.92 7.71 -13.27
C LYS A 452 10.06 8.61 -14.49
N PHE A 453 9.51 8.22 -15.64
CA PHE A 453 9.64 8.99 -16.87
C PHE A 453 8.53 10.03 -16.98
N LYS A 454 8.87 11.32 -16.92
CA LYS A 454 7.89 12.43 -16.86
C LYS A 454 8.33 13.65 -17.66
N SER A 455 7.37 14.49 -18.04
CA SER A 455 7.65 15.79 -18.66
C SER A 455 8.32 16.71 -17.63
N LYS A 456 8.89 17.83 -18.11
CA LYS A 456 9.43 18.88 -17.23
C LYS A 456 8.39 19.43 -16.24
N GLU A 457 7.13 19.49 -16.66
CA GLU A 457 6.00 19.92 -15.83
C GLU A 457 5.51 18.83 -14.86
N GLY A 458 6.07 17.62 -14.94
CA GLY A 458 5.81 16.53 -13.99
C GLY A 458 4.77 15.50 -14.44
N TYR A 459 4.22 15.60 -15.66
CA TYR A 459 3.23 14.62 -16.14
C TYR A 459 3.89 13.30 -16.57
N PRO A 460 3.38 12.14 -16.13
CA PRO A 460 3.98 10.86 -16.46
C PRO A 460 3.81 10.51 -17.94
N LEU A 461 4.86 9.95 -18.55
CA LEU A 461 4.84 9.44 -19.92
C LEU A 461 3.69 8.45 -20.13
N LYS A 462 2.96 8.61 -21.24
CA LYS A 462 2.02 7.59 -21.68
C LYS A 462 2.79 6.32 -22.02
N GLU A 463 2.48 5.24 -21.31
CA GLU A 463 3.18 3.98 -21.48
C GLU A 463 3.22 3.56 -22.95
N THR A 464 4.41 3.18 -23.41
CA THR A 464 4.66 2.87 -24.81
C THR A 464 5.54 1.64 -24.92
N VAL A 465 5.05 0.63 -25.64
CA VAL A 465 5.81 -0.58 -25.94
C VAL A 465 6.52 -0.41 -27.28
N ILE A 466 7.84 -0.58 -27.28
CA ILE A 466 8.66 -0.57 -28.49
C ILE A 466 8.96 -2.01 -28.87
N LYS A 467 8.51 -2.43 -30.05
CA LYS A 467 8.77 -3.76 -30.63
C LYS A 467 9.40 -3.63 -32.00
N PHE A 468 10.34 -4.51 -32.33
CA PHE A 468 10.91 -4.63 -33.68
C PHE A 468 11.66 -5.96 -33.85
N LYS A 469 12.00 -6.35 -35.08
CA LYS A 469 12.80 -7.54 -35.39
C LYS A 469 13.95 -7.19 -36.32
N THR A 470 15.12 -7.77 -36.03
CA THR A 470 16.30 -7.62 -36.88
C THR A 470 16.28 -8.59 -38.07
N LYS A 471 16.88 -8.16 -39.18
CA LYS A 471 17.09 -9.00 -40.37
C LYS A 471 18.13 -10.10 -40.14
#